data_AF-A0A6J1X8S1-F1
#
_entry.id   AF-A0A6J1X8S1-F1
#
_cell.length_a   1.000
_cell.length_b   1.000
_cell.length_c   1.000
_cell.angle_alpha   90.00
_cell.angle_beta   90.00
_cell.angle_gamma   90.00
#
_symmetry.space_group_name_H-M   'P 1'
#
loop_
_entity.id
_entity.type
_entity.pdbx_description
1 polymer ?
#
loop_
_entity_poly.entity_id
_entity_poly.type
_entity_poly.pdbx_seq_one_letter_code
_entity_poly.pdbx_strand_id
1 'polypeptide(L)'
;MWSFAVPDGLVMDPLAPTALAVSTEFMERIGSGLTLLRDHGKKVQKFVFKNRRRDILRKSWNSIVNVVLIEAKDLPDGPNNGSSGLYCKFKLGNESHKSKLAIPKKPTWCERFNLYLYDDNNLEVTVWCKGKQKNFMGRCIIDLSNLEKEKTHDFWHDLECGFGSLHLLVTLSGSIRPTDNIPTTQSTPHGVHSDDQYIWYKLSNWSEVGKLLVTVHSAKGLSCLGISGKVDAYCVLELDNCRVQTHTVRGTSEPNWNNTYSFIVNDITSTLDISVYNESLINSMKGETLGKLSIPLLRIENDEMKWYALKDRSKKSSAKGNCPRLLLQMSVIWNPIKATFRVLNPKETKYVQKPAKFNIPLIYSNLKFIKELFNALYITNEQYKRVFEWDNREKSATALVIWLVFWYFFNLWMTPLLLLIPFLHQWISQRYFNKNNALVPLYHSDEDVSDEELESHKDDKTLKTRIYGLQDLTFTIKNSIDYMVSVFERIKNLTNFTVPYLTYLAISVLILSSVAFYFIPVKYLFMALGIYKFTRKLLNPKRVPNNDLLDFISRVPDNEILKQWRELKVPEPNLSRSGSTRKKEVQEEN
;
A
#
# COMPACT_ATOMS: atom_id res chain seq x y z
N MET A 1 18.17 98.44 48.07
CA MET A 1 18.15 97.25 48.94
C MET A 1 16.88 96.47 48.66
N TRP A 2 16.81 95.42 47.83
CA TRP A 2 17.72 94.83 46.84
C TRP A 2 16.89 94.41 45.61
N SER A 3 17.52 94.56 44.46
CA SER A 3 17.14 94.18 43.10
C SER A 3 17.30 92.68 42.84
N PHE A 4 16.75 92.20 41.72
CA PHE A 4 17.45 91.50 40.61
C PHE A 4 16.42 90.66 39.82
N ALA A 5 16.51 90.43 38.51
CA ALA A 5 16.81 91.22 37.31
C ALA A 5 16.35 90.32 36.14
N VAL A 6 15.70 90.89 35.12
CA VAL A 6 15.32 90.19 33.88
C VAL A 6 16.54 90.06 32.96
N PRO A 7 16.60 89.01 32.11
CA PRO A 7 16.90 89.32 30.71
C PRO A 7 16.20 88.46 29.64
N ASP A 8 15.89 89.18 28.56
CA ASP A 8 15.75 88.93 27.12
C ASP A 8 16.26 87.62 26.49
N GLY A 9 15.59 87.24 25.38
CA GLY A 9 16.17 86.37 24.35
C GLY A 9 15.17 85.68 23.41
N LEU A 10 14.46 86.42 22.55
CA LEU A 10 13.75 85.89 21.37
C LEU A 10 14.58 86.21 20.12
N VAL A 11 15.26 85.20 19.56
CA VAL A 11 15.78 85.23 18.20
C VAL A 11 15.24 83.98 17.50
N MET A 12 14.39 84.21 16.49
CA MET A 12 13.86 83.20 15.59
C MET A 12 14.75 83.13 14.35
N ASP A 13 15.38 81.98 14.11
CA ASP A 13 15.96 81.64 12.80
C ASP A 13 14.86 81.06 11.89
N PRO A 14 14.66 81.56 10.66
CA PRO A 14 13.65 81.07 9.74
C PRO A 14 14.29 80.10 8.74
N LEU A 15 14.39 78.79 9.06
CA LEU A 15 14.62 77.68 8.10
C LEU A 15 14.72 76.32 8.84
N ALA A 16 13.60 75.78 9.33
CA ALA A 16 13.51 74.35 9.68
C ALA A 16 12.04 73.87 9.61
N PRO A 17 11.73 72.76 8.93
CA PRO A 17 10.36 72.28 8.82
C PRO A 17 9.90 71.69 10.17
N THR A 18 8.82 72.25 10.72
CA THR A 18 8.12 71.74 11.89
C THR A 18 7.49 70.38 11.56
N ALA A 19 8.23 69.30 11.78
CA ALA A 19 7.65 67.98 11.93
C ALA A 19 6.87 67.95 13.24
N LEU A 20 5.54 67.75 13.16
CA LEU A 20 4.69 67.42 14.30
C LEU A 20 5.20 66.11 14.92
N ALA A 21 6.04 66.22 15.95
CA ALA A 21 6.48 65.08 16.73
C ALA A 21 5.30 64.58 17.57
N VAL A 22 4.58 63.58 17.06
CA VAL A 22 3.65 62.77 17.86
C VAL A 22 4.47 62.08 18.95
N SER A 23 4.05 62.21 20.22
CA SER A 23 4.80 61.64 21.34
C SER A 23 4.98 60.13 21.17
N THR A 24 6.20 59.66 21.41
CA THR A 24 6.58 58.23 21.32
C THR A 24 5.73 57.36 22.25
N GLU A 25 5.32 57.91 23.38
CA GLU A 25 4.41 57.28 24.35
C GLU A 25 3.01 56.99 23.76
N PHE A 26 2.49 57.89 22.92
CA PHE A 26 1.18 57.70 22.27
C PHE A 26 1.26 56.62 21.18
N MET A 27 2.36 56.57 20.44
CA MET A 27 2.65 55.51 19.45
C MET A 27 2.84 54.13 20.10
N GLU A 28 3.50 54.03 21.26
CA GLU A 28 3.62 52.77 22.00
C GLU A 28 2.27 52.28 22.57
N ARG A 29 1.42 53.20 23.02
CA ARG A 29 0.05 52.88 23.47
C ARG A 29 -0.84 52.38 22.32
N ILE A 30 -0.74 52.99 21.14
CA ILE A 30 -1.44 52.53 19.95
C ILE A 30 -0.88 51.18 19.46
N GLY A 31 0.45 51.02 19.48
CA GLY A 31 1.13 49.78 19.11
C GLY A 31 0.74 48.62 20.02
N SER A 32 0.72 48.83 21.33
CA SER A 32 0.27 47.83 22.32
C SER A 32 -1.22 47.52 22.22
N GLY A 33 -2.08 48.52 21.95
CA GLY A 33 -3.50 48.31 21.67
C GLY A 33 -3.75 47.48 20.41
N LEU A 34 -2.99 47.72 19.34
CA LEU A 34 -3.07 46.99 18.08
C LEU A 34 -2.55 45.55 18.18
N THR A 35 -1.50 45.29 18.98
CA THR A 35 -1.05 43.91 19.23
C THR A 35 -2.08 43.13 20.06
N LEU A 36 -2.73 43.78 21.03
CA LEU A 36 -3.80 43.19 21.83
C LEU A 36 -5.03 42.86 20.96
N LEU A 37 -5.44 43.76 20.07
CA LEU A 37 -6.51 43.51 19.10
C LEU A 37 -6.16 42.41 18.10
N ARG A 38 -4.89 42.34 17.65
CA ARG A 38 -4.41 41.27 16.77
C ARG A 38 -4.43 39.91 17.47
N ASP A 39 -4.03 39.85 18.73
CA ASP A 39 -4.05 38.60 19.50
C ASP A 39 -5.45 38.19 19.94
N HIS A 40 -6.32 39.16 20.24
CA HIS A 40 -7.75 38.92 20.45
C HIS A 40 -8.41 38.43 19.14
N GLY A 41 -8.08 39.02 17.99
CA GLY A 41 -8.53 38.58 16.67
C GLY A 41 -8.06 37.17 16.33
N LYS A 42 -6.80 36.80 16.65
CA LYS A 42 -6.30 35.43 16.52
C LYS A 42 -7.00 34.45 17.47
N LYS A 43 -7.31 34.87 18.71
CA LYS A 43 -8.05 34.04 19.69
C LYS A 43 -9.50 33.84 19.25
N VAL A 44 -10.16 34.87 18.75
CA VAL A 44 -11.51 34.80 18.19
C VAL A 44 -11.51 33.95 16.92
N GLN A 45 -10.55 34.11 16.01
CA GLN A 45 -10.40 33.20 14.87
C GLN A 45 -10.21 31.76 15.31
N LYS A 46 -9.33 31.48 16.29
CA LYS A 46 -9.14 30.12 16.84
C LYS A 46 -10.43 29.58 17.47
N PHE A 47 -11.19 30.41 18.19
CA PHE A 47 -12.45 30.03 18.82
C PHE A 47 -13.55 29.76 17.79
N VAL A 48 -13.71 30.63 16.79
CA VAL A 48 -14.63 30.46 15.66
C VAL A 48 -14.26 29.21 14.84
N PHE A 49 -12.96 28.97 14.58
CA PHE A 49 -12.52 27.75 13.89
C PHE A 49 -12.79 26.49 14.72
N LYS A 50 -12.63 26.57 16.05
CA LYS A 50 -12.93 25.48 16.99
C LYS A 50 -14.43 25.23 17.13
N ASN A 51 -15.27 26.27 17.08
CA ASN A 51 -16.73 26.14 17.10
C ASN A 51 -17.27 25.65 15.77
N ARG A 52 -16.82 26.21 14.64
CA ARG A 52 -17.20 25.75 13.30
C ARG A 52 -16.85 24.27 13.08
N ARG A 53 -15.69 23.81 13.59
CA ARG A 53 -15.36 22.37 13.62
C ARG A 53 -16.30 21.56 14.50
N ARG A 54 -16.72 22.09 15.66
CA ARG A 54 -17.73 21.44 16.52
C ARG A 54 -19.12 21.40 15.89
N ASP A 55 -19.48 22.38 15.08
CA ASP A 55 -20.76 22.41 14.36
C ASP A 55 -20.75 21.44 13.17
N ILE A 56 -19.62 21.31 12.46
CA ILE A 56 -19.37 20.26 11.44
C ILE A 56 -19.47 18.85 12.07
N LEU A 57 -19.06 18.69 13.34
CA LEU A 57 -19.22 17.46 14.13
C LEU A 57 -20.66 17.20 14.59
N ARG A 58 -21.52 18.22 14.62
CA ARG A 58 -22.94 18.11 15.03
C ARG A 58 -23.86 17.76 13.86
N LYS A 59 -23.49 18.13 12.62
CA LYS A 59 -24.16 17.60 11.42
C LYS A 59 -23.72 16.15 11.23
N SER A 60 -24.66 15.22 11.25
CA SER A 60 -24.42 13.85 10.82
C SER A 60 -24.15 13.86 9.31
N TRP A 61 -22.92 13.55 8.92
CA TRP A 61 -22.58 13.26 7.54
C TRP A 61 -23.38 12.05 7.02
N ASN A 62 -23.63 11.99 5.71
CA ASN A 62 -24.38 10.89 5.10
C ASN A 62 -23.45 9.78 4.57
N SER A 63 -22.26 10.14 4.11
CA SER A 63 -21.27 9.22 3.52
C SER A 63 -19.88 9.87 3.51
N ILE A 64 -18.84 9.07 3.31
CA ILE A 64 -17.45 9.49 3.17
C ILE A 64 -17.05 9.35 1.71
N VAL A 65 -16.53 10.42 1.13
CA VAL A 65 -16.00 10.45 -0.23
C VAL A 65 -14.49 10.31 -0.16
N ASN A 66 -13.98 9.19 -0.63
CA ASN A 66 -12.56 8.99 -0.82
C ASN A 66 -12.16 9.42 -2.23
N VAL A 67 -11.20 10.32 -2.34
CA VAL A 67 -10.66 10.81 -3.61
C VAL A 67 -9.17 10.51 -3.66
N VAL A 68 -8.72 9.79 -4.69
CA VAL A 68 -7.30 9.61 -4.99
C VAL A 68 -6.98 10.42 -6.24
N LEU A 69 -6.11 11.41 -6.07
CA LEU A 69 -5.55 12.19 -7.17
C LEU A 69 -4.33 11.48 -7.72
N ILE A 70 -4.42 10.99 -8.96
CA ILE A 70 -3.35 10.22 -9.58
C ILE A 70 -2.44 11.18 -10.34
N GLU A 71 -2.91 11.66 -11.49
CA GLU A 71 -2.13 12.47 -12.42
C GLU A 71 -2.99 13.47 -13.19
N ALA A 72 -2.33 14.38 -13.90
CA ALA A 72 -2.95 15.27 -14.86
C ALA A 72 -2.21 15.20 -16.20
N LYS A 73 -2.93 15.31 -17.31
CA LYS A 73 -2.40 15.34 -18.67
C LYS A 73 -2.80 16.62 -19.39
N ASP A 74 -2.01 16.97 -20.41
CA ASP A 74 -2.29 18.06 -21.35
C ASP A 74 -2.60 19.42 -20.70
N LEU A 75 -1.96 19.69 -19.57
CA LEU A 75 -2.07 20.97 -18.88
C LEU A 75 -1.30 22.06 -19.63
N PRO A 76 -1.81 23.31 -19.65
CA PRO A 76 -1.12 24.41 -20.29
C PRO A 76 0.22 24.70 -19.60
N ASP A 77 1.25 24.98 -20.38
CA ASP A 77 2.55 25.41 -19.85
C ASP A 77 2.35 26.71 -19.06
N GLY A 78 2.73 26.68 -17.78
CA GLY A 78 2.70 27.86 -16.93
C GLY A 78 3.61 28.96 -17.49
N PRO A 79 3.37 30.25 -17.17
CA PRO A 79 4.19 31.35 -17.66
C PRO A 79 5.68 31.10 -17.35
N ASN A 80 6.54 31.38 -18.33
CA ASN A 80 7.98 31.05 -18.44
C ASN A 80 8.92 31.58 -17.33
N ASN A 81 8.45 31.78 -16.10
CA ASN A 81 9.25 32.18 -14.95
C ASN A 81 9.09 31.16 -13.81
N GLY A 82 9.92 30.11 -13.82
CA GLY A 82 10.19 29.27 -12.66
C GLY A 82 8.95 28.72 -11.96
N SER A 83 8.11 27.95 -12.68
CA SER A 83 6.99 27.23 -12.05
C SER A 83 7.51 26.35 -10.91
N SER A 84 7.11 26.67 -9.67
CA SER A 84 7.56 25.99 -8.46
C SER A 84 6.75 24.72 -8.15
N GLY A 85 5.72 24.40 -8.95
CA GLY A 85 4.94 23.17 -8.86
C GLY A 85 3.44 23.37 -8.96
N LEU A 86 2.73 22.28 -9.26
CA LEU A 86 1.28 22.21 -9.41
C LEU A 86 0.63 21.65 -8.16
N TYR A 87 -0.52 22.17 -7.76
CA TYR A 87 -1.33 21.58 -6.70
C TYR A 87 -2.81 21.67 -7.03
N CYS A 88 -3.55 20.67 -6.59
CA CYS A 88 -5.00 20.65 -6.70
C CYS A 88 -5.63 21.04 -5.37
N LYS A 89 -6.76 21.73 -5.43
CA LYS A 89 -7.60 22.03 -4.28
C LYS A 89 -8.97 21.40 -4.51
N PHE A 90 -9.35 20.54 -3.58
CA PHE A 90 -10.64 19.87 -3.52
C PHE A 90 -11.56 20.68 -2.61
N LYS A 91 -12.80 20.85 -3.02
CA LYS A 91 -13.84 21.50 -2.22
C LYS A 91 -15.13 20.68 -2.33
N LEU A 92 -15.66 20.27 -1.18
CA LEU A 92 -16.93 19.57 -1.07
C LEU A 92 -17.73 20.27 0.04
N GLY A 93 -18.74 21.04 -0.37
CA GLY A 93 -19.46 21.96 0.50
C GLY A 93 -18.53 22.91 1.26
N ASN A 94 -18.46 22.75 2.59
CA ASN A 94 -17.63 23.56 3.48
C ASN A 94 -16.21 23.02 3.70
N GLU A 95 -15.92 21.80 3.26
CA GLU A 95 -14.60 21.19 3.41
C GLU A 95 -13.72 21.56 2.23
N SER A 96 -12.46 21.89 2.50
CA SER A 96 -11.48 22.12 1.43
C SER A 96 -10.11 21.56 1.80
N HIS A 97 -9.55 20.78 0.88
CA HIS A 97 -8.25 20.14 1.03
C HIS A 97 -7.33 20.54 -0.12
N LYS A 98 -6.03 20.60 0.14
CA LYS A 98 -5.00 20.92 -0.86
C LYS A 98 -4.03 19.76 -0.96
N SER A 99 -3.66 19.42 -2.19
CA SER A 99 -2.62 18.44 -2.44
C SER A 99 -1.23 18.99 -2.18
N LYS A 100 -0.26 18.08 -2.14
CA LYS A 100 1.16 18.39 -2.25
C LYS A 100 1.47 19.02 -3.61
N LEU A 101 2.65 19.62 -3.71
CA LEU A 101 3.15 20.16 -4.97
C LEU A 101 3.71 19.02 -5.83
N ALA A 102 3.19 18.90 -7.05
CA ALA A 102 3.70 18.03 -8.09
C ALA A 102 4.58 18.80 -9.08
N ILE A 103 5.45 18.06 -9.77
CA ILE A 103 6.36 18.59 -10.77
C ILE A 103 5.57 18.89 -12.05
N PRO A 104 5.69 20.08 -12.67
CA PRO A 104 4.82 20.49 -13.78
C PRO A 104 5.02 19.67 -15.07
N LYS A 105 6.24 19.17 -15.35
CA LYS A 105 6.53 18.39 -16.57
C LYS A 105 5.77 17.05 -16.65
N LYS A 106 5.48 16.45 -15.48
CA LYS A 106 4.71 15.21 -15.32
C LYS A 106 3.95 15.30 -13.99
N PRO A 107 2.75 15.90 -13.98
CA PRO A 107 2.00 16.13 -12.76
C PRO A 107 1.44 14.82 -12.22
N THR A 108 2.15 14.20 -11.27
CA THR A 108 1.70 13.02 -10.54
C THR A 108 1.69 13.34 -9.04
N TRP A 109 0.55 13.13 -8.39
CA TRP A 109 0.40 13.34 -6.94
C TRP A 109 0.34 12.01 -6.19
N CYS A 110 -0.41 11.05 -6.73
CA CYS A 110 -0.71 9.78 -6.08
C CYS A 110 -1.12 9.95 -4.62
N GLU A 111 -1.95 10.97 -4.36
CA GLU A 111 -2.33 11.41 -3.02
C GLU A 111 -3.80 11.14 -2.76
N ARG A 112 -4.10 10.79 -1.50
CA ARG A 112 -5.44 10.41 -1.08
C ARG A 112 -6.02 11.42 -0.12
N PHE A 113 -7.29 11.76 -0.35
CA PHE A 113 -8.11 12.63 0.48
C PHE A 113 -9.37 11.89 0.93
N ASN A 114 -9.80 12.14 2.16
CA ASN A 114 -11.10 11.71 2.67
C ASN A 114 -11.90 12.98 2.96
N LEU A 115 -13.05 13.12 2.31
CA LEU A 115 -13.98 14.25 2.44
C LEU A 115 -15.30 13.70 2.96
N TYR A 116 -16.05 14.53 3.67
CA TYR A 116 -17.32 14.12 4.27
C TYR A 116 -18.50 14.73 3.53
N LEU A 117 -19.41 13.86 3.08
CA LEU A 117 -20.59 14.24 2.32
C LEU A 117 -21.72 14.59 3.30
N TYR A 118 -22.25 15.80 3.16
CA TYR A 118 -23.40 16.27 3.92
C TYR A 118 -24.61 16.35 2.97
N ASP A 119 -24.95 17.56 2.53
CA ASP A 119 -26.08 17.85 1.64
C ASP A 119 -25.63 18.16 0.21
N ASP A 120 -24.39 18.61 0.02
CA ASP A 120 -23.82 18.99 -1.29
C ASP A 120 -23.21 17.79 -2.02
N ASN A 121 -23.72 17.45 -3.20
CA ASN A 121 -23.22 16.33 -4.00
C ASN A 121 -22.16 16.72 -5.05
N ASN A 122 -21.82 17.99 -5.18
CA ASN A 122 -20.87 18.46 -6.19
C ASN A 122 -19.46 18.59 -5.59
N LEU A 123 -18.55 17.74 -6.05
CA LEU A 123 -17.12 17.83 -5.75
C LEU A 123 -16.44 18.77 -6.74
N GLU A 124 -15.98 19.92 -6.26
CA GLU A 124 -15.22 20.90 -7.05
C GLU A 124 -13.72 20.64 -6.89
N VAL A 125 -13.02 20.40 -8.00
CA VAL A 125 -11.56 20.23 -8.05
C VAL A 125 -10.98 21.37 -8.87
N THR A 126 -10.01 22.08 -8.29
CA THR A 126 -9.34 23.22 -8.96
C THR A 126 -7.84 23.00 -9.02
N VAL A 127 -7.24 23.24 -10.18
CA VAL A 127 -5.80 23.08 -10.42
C VAL A 127 -5.13 24.44 -10.38
N TRP A 128 -4.04 24.53 -9.62
CA TRP A 128 -3.30 25.76 -9.40
C TRP A 128 -1.81 25.56 -9.64
N CYS A 129 -1.19 26.52 -10.30
CA CYS A 129 0.26 26.61 -10.44
C CYS A 129 0.82 27.58 -9.40
N LYS A 130 1.77 27.11 -8.58
CA LYS A 130 2.48 27.95 -7.61
C LYS A 130 3.71 28.56 -8.29
N GLY A 131 3.64 29.84 -8.63
CA GLY A 131 4.79 30.66 -9.02
C GLY A 131 5.02 31.80 -8.02
N LYS A 132 5.48 32.96 -8.49
CA LYS A 132 5.50 34.21 -7.70
C LYS A 132 4.08 34.64 -7.29
N GLN A 133 3.10 34.36 -8.14
CA GLN A 133 1.66 34.46 -7.86
C GLN A 133 0.99 33.09 -8.08
N LYS A 134 -0.18 32.89 -7.47
CA LYS A 134 -0.99 31.68 -7.67
C LYS A 134 -1.74 31.82 -8.98
N ASN A 135 -1.40 31.01 -9.97
CA ASN A 135 -2.11 31.00 -11.25
C ASN A 135 -3.15 29.89 -11.25
N PHE A 136 -4.39 30.23 -11.62
CA PHE A 136 -5.47 29.26 -11.80
C PHE A 136 -5.31 28.61 -13.18
N MET A 137 -5.33 27.29 -13.25
CA MET A 137 -5.15 26.56 -14.50
C MET A 137 -6.45 25.97 -15.03
N GLY A 138 -7.31 25.49 -14.15
CA GLY A 138 -8.57 24.89 -14.53
C GLY A 138 -9.39 24.42 -13.34
N ARG A 139 -10.67 24.16 -13.59
CA ARG A 139 -11.63 23.60 -12.64
C ARG A 139 -12.34 22.43 -13.30
N CYS A 140 -12.69 21.44 -12.50
CA CYS A 140 -13.70 20.46 -12.87
C CYS A 140 -14.66 20.24 -11.70
N ILE A 141 -15.93 19.99 -12.04
CA ILE A 141 -17.00 19.68 -11.10
C ILE A 141 -17.47 18.26 -11.38
N ILE A 142 -17.56 17.45 -10.33
CA ILE A 142 -17.98 16.05 -10.40
C ILE A 142 -19.23 15.92 -9.55
N ASP A 143 -20.34 15.51 -10.17
CA ASP A 143 -21.57 15.18 -9.46
C ASP A 143 -21.46 13.76 -8.89
N LEU A 144 -21.43 13.69 -7.56
CA LEU A 144 -21.30 12.43 -6.82
C LEU A 144 -22.60 11.61 -6.83
N SER A 145 -23.74 12.20 -7.21
CA SER A 145 -25.04 11.52 -7.26
C SER A 145 -25.09 10.41 -8.30
N ASN A 146 -24.32 10.57 -9.39
CA ASN A 146 -24.26 9.61 -10.50
C ASN A 146 -23.35 8.42 -10.23
N LEU A 147 -22.58 8.45 -9.14
CA LEU A 147 -21.62 7.41 -8.80
C LEU A 147 -22.28 6.35 -7.90
N GLU A 148 -22.11 5.08 -8.26
CA GLU A 148 -22.54 3.95 -7.42
C GLU A 148 -21.84 4.01 -6.05
N LYS A 149 -22.60 3.84 -4.98
CA LYS A 149 -22.07 3.74 -3.62
C LYS A 149 -21.32 2.42 -3.44
N GLU A 150 -20.36 2.41 -2.53
CA GLU A 150 -19.55 1.24 -2.15
C GLU A 150 -18.73 0.62 -3.30
N LYS A 151 -18.45 1.43 -4.33
CA LYS A 151 -17.61 1.09 -5.46
C LYS A 151 -16.62 2.19 -5.76
N THR A 152 -15.41 1.82 -6.16
CA THR A 152 -14.39 2.76 -6.63
C THR A 152 -14.57 2.98 -8.12
N HIS A 153 -14.70 4.25 -8.52
CA HIS A 153 -14.82 4.66 -9.92
C HIS A 153 -13.50 5.26 -10.39
N ASP A 154 -12.99 4.75 -11.51
CA ASP A 154 -11.76 5.20 -12.18
C ASP A 154 -12.13 5.95 -13.46
N PHE A 155 -11.83 7.24 -13.53
CA PHE A 155 -12.12 8.03 -14.72
C PHE A 155 -11.18 9.22 -14.91
N TRP A 156 -11.09 9.63 -16.18
CA TRP A 156 -10.51 10.89 -16.59
C TRP A 156 -11.61 11.93 -16.71
N HIS A 157 -11.38 13.11 -16.15
CA HIS A 157 -12.31 14.23 -16.21
C HIS A 157 -11.63 15.46 -16.78
N ASP A 158 -12.22 16.03 -17.82
CA ASP A 158 -11.65 17.19 -18.52
C ASP A 158 -11.88 18.48 -17.72
N LEU A 159 -10.92 19.41 -17.80
CA LEU A 159 -11.03 20.71 -17.16
C LEU A 159 -11.96 21.62 -17.99
N GLU A 160 -12.80 22.39 -17.32
CA GLU A 160 -13.77 23.33 -17.93
C GLU A 160 -13.12 24.34 -18.89
N CYS A 161 -11.83 24.62 -18.70
CA CYS A 161 -11.07 25.54 -19.55
C CYS A 161 -10.64 24.94 -20.89
N GLY A 162 -10.98 23.67 -21.19
CA GLY A 162 -10.69 22.99 -22.45
C GLY A 162 -9.25 22.49 -22.61
N PHE A 163 -8.38 22.75 -21.62
CA PHE A 163 -6.99 22.31 -21.63
C PHE A 163 -6.72 21.42 -20.41
N GLY A 164 -6.41 20.16 -20.71
CA GLY A 164 -5.95 19.18 -19.74
C GLY A 164 -7.06 18.38 -19.07
N SER A 165 -6.68 17.18 -18.64
CA SER A 165 -7.57 16.20 -18.02
C SER A 165 -6.97 15.71 -16.71
N LEU A 166 -7.82 15.49 -15.71
CA LEU A 166 -7.45 14.95 -14.41
C LEU A 166 -7.82 13.47 -14.30
N HIS A 167 -6.91 12.66 -13.77
CA HIS A 167 -7.15 11.26 -13.46
C HIS A 167 -7.44 11.09 -11.98
N LEU A 168 -8.65 10.63 -11.67
CA LEU A 168 -9.17 10.55 -10.31
C LEU A 168 -9.78 9.17 -10.05
N LEU A 169 -9.55 8.65 -8.84
CA LEU A 169 -10.37 7.57 -8.29
C LEU A 169 -11.30 8.15 -7.24
N VAL A 170 -12.59 7.93 -7.38
CA VAL A 170 -13.61 8.41 -6.43
C VAL A 170 -14.39 7.22 -5.87
N THR A 171 -14.50 7.14 -4.55
CA THR A 171 -15.29 6.10 -3.87
C THR A 171 -16.19 6.71 -2.82
N LEU A 172 -17.51 6.49 -2.93
CA LEU A 172 -18.48 6.83 -1.90
C LEU A 172 -18.66 5.64 -0.97
N SER A 173 -18.43 5.79 0.33
CA SER A 173 -18.51 4.67 1.29
C SER A 173 -18.93 5.12 2.69
N GLY A 174 -19.18 4.18 3.60
CA GLY A 174 -19.50 4.48 5.00
C GLY A 174 -20.87 5.13 5.22
N SER A 175 -21.88 4.79 4.40
CA SER A 175 -23.23 5.30 4.62
C SER A 175 -23.86 4.67 5.87
N ILE A 176 -24.42 5.52 6.73
CA ILE A 176 -25.09 5.12 8.00
C ILE A 176 -26.52 4.66 7.72
N ARG A 177 -27.11 5.08 6.60
CA ARG A 177 -28.45 4.61 6.26
C ARG A 177 -28.31 3.13 5.93
N PRO A 178 -29.00 2.21 6.63
CA PRO A 178 -29.26 0.93 6.02
C PRO A 178 -29.84 1.29 4.65
N THR A 179 -29.27 0.76 3.57
CA THR A 179 -30.07 0.62 2.36
C THR A 179 -31.41 0.11 2.83
N ASP A 180 -32.47 0.85 2.54
CA ASP A 180 -33.82 0.46 2.91
C ASP A 180 -33.91 -1.04 2.72
N ASN A 181 -34.24 -1.73 3.82
CA ASN A 181 -34.78 -3.06 3.77
C ASN A 181 -36.10 -2.95 3.00
N ILE A 182 -36.02 -2.73 1.69
CA ILE A 182 -36.91 -3.37 0.76
C ILE A 182 -36.38 -4.81 0.79
N PRO A 183 -37.03 -5.73 1.53
CA PRO A 183 -36.96 -7.10 1.11
C PRO A 183 -37.51 -7.05 -0.31
N THR A 184 -36.63 -7.10 -1.32
CA THR A 184 -37.05 -7.57 -2.63
C THR A 184 -37.68 -8.92 -2.31
N THR A 185 -39.01 -8.92 -2.31
CA THR A 185 -39.88 -10.02 -1.94
C THR A 185 -39.88 -10.95 -3.12
N GLN A 186 -38.70 -11.45 -3.43
CA GLN A 186 -38.43 -12.65 -4.18
C GLN A 186 -37.18 -13.18 -3.51
N SER A 187 -37.39 -14.20 -2.69
CA SER A 187 -36.48 -15.33 -2.65
C SER A 187 -36.13 -15.73 -4.09
N THR A 188 -35.19 -15.04 -4.70
CA THR A 188 -34.39 -15.63 -5.75
C THR A 188 -33.44 -16.58 -5.02
N PRO A 189 -33.61 -17.91 -5.15
CA PRO A 189 -32.59 -18.84 -4.68
C PRO A 189 -31.29 -18.41 -5.35
N HIS A 190 -30.17 -18.36 -4.62
CA HIS A 190 -28.79 -18.17 -5.12
C HIS A 190 -28.68 -17.40 -6.44
N GLY A 191 -28.21 -16.15 -6.47
CA GLY A 191 -28.06 -15.37 -7.71
C GLY A 191 -27.34 -16.10 -8.86
N VAL A 192 -28.09 -16.86 -9.65
CA VAL A 192 -27.67 -17.72 -10.78
C VAL A 192 -27.25 -16.91 -12.01
N HIS A 193 -27.36 -15.57 -11.98
CA HIS A 193 -27.09 -14.73 -13.15
C HIS A 193 -25.76 -13.96 -13.14
N SER A 194 -24.94 -14.03 -12.07
CA SER A 194 -23.60 -13.39 -12.04
C SER A 194 -22.45 -14.34 -12.36
N ASP A 195 -22.61 -15.64 -12.08
CA ASP A 195 -21.55 -16.64 -12.23
C ASP A 195 -21.27 -16.95 -13.70
N ASP A 196 -22.30 -16.83 -14.55
CA ASP A 196 -22.23 -17.08 -15.99
C ASP A 196 -21.23 -16.17 -16.73
N GLN A 197 -20.91 -15.00 -16.17
CA GLN A 197 -19.96 -14.06 -16.78
C GLN A 197 -18.50 -14.53 -16.69
N TYR A 198 -18.18 -15.37 -15.71
CA TYR A 198 -16.81 -15.80 -15.42
C TYR A 198 -16.57 -17.28 -15.73
N ILE A 199 -17.49 -17.93 -16.44
CA ILE A 199 -17.27 -19.26 -16.99
C ILE A 199 -16.06 -19.24 -17.93
N TRP A 200 -15.25 -20.30 -17.89
CA TRP A 200 -13.96 -20.38 -18.57
C TRP A 200 -14.01 -20.03 -20.07
N TYR A 201 -15.08 -20.40 -20.79
CA TYR A 201 -15.20 -20.16 -22.23
C TYR A 201 -15.66 -18.74 -22.61
N LYS A 202 -16.16 -17.93 -21.66
CA LYS A 202 -16.66 -16.58 -21.92
C LYS A 202 -15.54 -15.55 -21.80
N LEU A 203 -14.94 -15.19 -22.95
CA LEU A 203 -13.74 -14.35 -23.03
C LEU A 203 -14.01 -12.85 -23.29
N SER A 204 -15.20 -12.35 -22.96
CA SER A 204 -15.54 -10.92 -23.09
C SER A 204 -14.93 -10.09 -21.96
N ASN A 205 -14.42 -8.89 -22.24
CA ASN A 205 -13.80 -7.97 -21.27
C ASN A 205 -12.54 -8.57 -20.58
N TRP A 206 -11.35 -8.34 -21.17
CA TRP A 206 -10.07 -8.94 -20.76
C TRP A 206 -9.39 -8.25 -19.56
N SER A 207 -9.87 -7.08 -19.14
CA SER A 207 -9.40 -6.41 -17.92
C SER A 207 -9.95 -7.05 -16.66
N GLU A 208 -11.18 -7.55 -16.72
CA GLU A 208 -11.91 -8.13 -15.59
C GLU A 208 -11.76 -9.65 -15.60
N VAL A 209 -11.04 -10.16 -14.61
CA VAL A 209 -10.73 -11.59 -14.47
C VAL A 209 -11.75 -12.29 -13.57
N GLY A 210 -12.30 -11.58 -12.59
CA GLY A 210 -13.25 -12.15 -11.64
C GLY A 210 -14.00 -11.11 -10.81
N LYS A 211 -14.73 -11.61 -9.83
CA LYS A 211 -15.48 -10.85 -8.82
C LYS A 211 -15.21 -11.45 -7.45
N LEU A 212 -15.00 -10.58 -6.46
CA LEU A 212 -14.86 -10.93 -5.06
C LEU A 212 -16.02 -10.32 -4.28
N LEU A 213 -16.76 -11.16 -3.56
CA LEU A 213 -17.75 -10.76 -2.58
C LEU A 213 -17.13 -10.90 -1.18
N VAL A 214 -17.26 -9.86 -0.35
CA VAL A 214 -16.78 -9.86 1.04
C VAL A 214 -17.88 -9.39 1.96
N THR A 215 -18.36 -10.26 2.83
CA THR A 215 -19.26 -9.91 3.92
C THR A 215 -18.45 -9.71 5.20
N VAL A 216 -18.49 -8.49 5.73
CA VAL A 216 -17.88 -8.15 7.02
C VAL A 216 -18.95 -8.24 8.09
N HIS A 217 -18.89 -9.31 8.90
CA HIS A 217 -19.89 -9.60 9.92
C HIS A 217 -19.64 -8.79 11.18
N SER A 218 -18.61 -9.15 11.95
CA SER A 218 -18.33 -8.53 13.25
C SER A 218 -16.86 -8.64 13.65
N ALA A 219 -16.42 -7.85 14.62
CA ALA A 219 -15.13 -8.03 15.27
C ALA A 219 -15.31 -8.28 16.76
N LYS A 220 -14.31 -8.88 17.41
CA LYS A 220 -14.25 -9.08 18.86
C LYS A 220 -12.85 -8.78 19.39
N GLY A 221 -12.76 -8.39 20.67
CA GLY A 221 -11.47 -8.26 21.36
C GLY A 221 -10.64 -7.03 20.97
N LEU A 222 -11.25 -6.03 20.34
CA LEU A 222 -10.55 -4.80 19.92
C LEU A 222 -10.03 -4.00 21.13
N SER A 223 -8.82 -3.45 21.02
CA SER A 223 -8.24 -2.62 22.08
C SER A 223 -8.82 -1.20 22.11
N CYS A 224 -9.19 -0.75 23.31
CA CYS A 224 -9.50 0.65 23.55
C CYS A 224 -8.20 1.46 23.62
N LEU A 225 -7.85 2.17 22.54
CA LEU A 225 -6.65 3.03 22.47
C LEU A 225 -6.79 4.37 23.25
N GLY A 226 -7.84 4.56 24.05
CA GLY A 226 -8.13 5.84 24.72
C GLY A 226 -8.60 5.72 26.16
N ILE A 227 -8.43 6.81 26.92
CA ILE A 227 -8.76 6.96 28.36
C ILE A 227 -10.25 6.66 28.64
N SER A 228 -11.12 6.84 27.65
CA SER A 228 -12.58 6.69 27.78
C SER A 228 -13.07 5.24 27.69
N GLY A 229 -12.24 4.25 27.35
CA GLY A 229 -12.66 2.84 27.23
C GLY A 229 -13.67 2.53 26.11
N LYS A 230 -14.14 3.53 25.34
CA LYS A 230 -15.08 3.39 24.22
C LYS A 230 -14.32 3.31 22.89
N VAL A 231 -14.73 2.40 22.02
CA VAL A 231 -14.17 2.20 20.68
C VAL A 231 -15.25 2.48 19.65
N ASP A 232 -14.94 3.36 18.70
CA ASP A 232 -15.81 3.65 17.56
C ASP A 232 -15.20 3.01 16.33
N ALA A 233 -15.55 1.74 16.06
CA ALA A 233 -14.85 0.92 15.09
C ALA A 233 -15.45 1.00 13.69
N TYR A 234 -14.58 1.05 12.68
CA TYR A 234 -14.94 0.81 11.29
C TYR A 234 -13.86 -0.02 10.59
N CYS A 235 -14.26 -0.74 9.55
CA CYS A 235 -13.38 -1.52 8.71
C CYS A 235 -13.15 -0.83 7.36
N VAL A 236 -11.95 -0.99 6.85
CA VAL A 236 -11.52 -0.52 5.54
C VAL A 236 -11.05 -1.71 4.76
N LEU A 237 -11.64 -1.95 3.60
CA LEU A 237 -11.29 -3.02 2.70
C LEU A 237 -10.61 -2.41 1.47
N GLU A 238 -9.41 -2.89 1.17
CA GLU A 238 -8.58 -2.43 0.06
C GLU A 238 -8.19 -3.62 -0.82
N LEU A 239 -8.61 -3.60 -2.08
CA LEU A 239 -8.16 -4.55 -3.11
C LEU A 239 -7.51 -3.74 -4.23
N ASP A 240 -6.21 -3.91 -4.40
CA ASP A 240 -5.39 -3.11 -5.33
C ASP A 240 -5.56 -1.60 -5.12
N ASN A 241 -6.20 -0.90 -6.06
CA ASN A 241 -6.52 0.53 -5.98
C ASN A 241 -7.97 0.81 -5.55
N CYS A 242 -8.81 -0.22 -5.45
CA CYS A 242 -10.17 -0.11 -4.95
C CYS A 242 -10.17 -0.07 -3.43
N ARG A 243 -10.98 0.83 -2.86
CA ARG A 243 -11.06 1.00 -1.42
C ARG A 243 -12.47 1.35 -0.99
N VAL A 244 -13.03 0.53 -0.10
CA VAL A 244 -14.33 0.78 0.52
C VAL A 244 -14.19 0.80 2.04
N GLN A 245 -15.14 1.44 2.70
CA GLN A 245 -15.17 1.59 4.15
C GLN A 245 -16.57 1.29 4.67
N THR A 246 -16.64 0.56 5.78
CA THR A 246 -17.89 0.24 6.46
C THR A 246 -18.42 1.47 7.23
N HIS A 247 -19.69 1.42 7.60
CA HIS A 247 -20.21 2.36 8.59
C HIS A 247 -19.50 2.17 9.95
N THR A 248 -19.50 3.22 10.76
CA THR A 248 -18.86 3.20 12.07
C THR A 248 -19.84 2.75 13.15
N VAL A 249 -19.44 1.75 13.93
CA VAL A 249 -20.20 1.28 15.10
C VAL A 249 -19.56 1.87 16.34
N ARG A 250 -20.33 2.63 17.11
CA ARG A 250 -19.82 3.44 18.23
C ARG A 250 -19.92 2.73 19.57
N GLY A 251 -18.94 2.98 20.44
CA GLY A 251 -18.98 2.62 21.85
C GLY A 251 -18.86 1.13 22.20
N THR A 252 -18.35 0.29 21.32
CA THR A 252 -18.24 -1.17 21.55
C THR A 252 -16.90 -1.75 21.06
N SER A 253 -16.34 -2.68 21.83
CA SER A 253 -15.18 -3.50 21.44
C SER A 253 -15.58 -4.73 20.59
N GLU A 254 -16.88 -4.98 20.45
CA GLU A 254 -17.48 -6.02 19.63
C GLU A 254 -18.46 -5.44 18.60
N PRO A 255 -17.97 -4.70 17.59
CA PRO A 255 -18.83 -4.10 16.56
C PRO A 255 -19.42 -5.16 15.63
N ASN A 256 -20.67 -4.96 15.20
CA ASN A 256 -21.34 -5.76 14.18
C ASN A 256 -21.72 -4.85 13.00
N TRP A 257 -21.20 -5.16 11.81
CA TRP A 257 -21.45 -4.40 10.59
C TRP A 257 -22.43 -5.11 9.65
N ASN A 258 -22.32 -6.44 9.53
CA ASN A 258 -23.14 -7.29 8.66
C ASN A 258 -23.40 -6.72 7.25
N ASN A 259 -22.35 -6.20 6.61
CA ASN A 259 -22.44 -5.58 5.28
C ASN A 259 -21.61 -6.36 4.26
N THR A 260 -22.11 -6.41 3.02
CA THR A 260 -21.49 -7.13 1.92
C THR A 260 -20.99 -6.17 0.85
N TYR A 261 -19.72 -6.31 0.48
CA TYR A 261 -19.02 -5.48 -0.49
C TYR A 261 -18.61 -6.32 -1.71
N SER A 262 -18.72 -5.74 -2.90
CA SER A 262 -18.35 -6.38 -4.16
C SER A 262 -17.14 -5.67 -4.77
N PHE A 263 -16.10 -6.43 -5.11
CA PHE A 263 -14.93 -5.95 -5.82
C PHE A 263 -14.79 -6.61 -7.17
N ILE A 264 -14.36 -5.83 -8.16
CA ILE A 264 -13.92 -6.34 -9.46
C ILE A 264 -12.47 -6.79 -9.31
N VAL A 265 -12.17 -8.02 -9.74
CA VAL A 265 -10.84 -8.61 -9.64
C VAL A 265 -10.16 -8.52 -11.01
N ASN A 266 -9.15 -7.66 -11.12
CA ASN A 266 -8.33 -7.54 -12.32
C ASN A 266 -7.16 -8.54 -12.35
N ASP A 267 -6.73 -9.05 -11.19
CA ASP A 267 -5.67 -10.04 -11.08
C ASP A 267 -5.97 -10.97 -9.88
N ILE A 268 -6.05 -12.28 -10.12
CA ILE A 268 -6.35 -13.26 -9.06
C ILE A 268 -5.20 -13.40 -8.05
N THR A 269 -4.00 -12.96 -8.40
CA THR A 269 -2.83 -12.98 -7.51
C THR A 269 -2.81 -11.81 -6.52
N SER A 270 -3.80 -10.91 -6.58
CA SER A 270 -3.96 -9.79 -5.67
C SER A 270 -4.26 -10.24 -4.23
N THR A 271 -4.11 -9.29 -3.30
CA THR A 271 -4.35 -9.51 -1.86
C THR A 271 -5.38 -8.51 -1.37
N LEU A 272 -6.42 -9.03 -0.71
CA LEU A 272 -7.38 -8.22 0.02
C LEU A 272 -6.75 -7.77 1.34
N ASP A 273 -6.55 -6.47 1.49
CA ASP A 273 -6.09 -5.85 2.74
C ASP A 273 -7.31 -5.32 3.51
N ILE A 274 -7.49 -5.78 4.75
CA ILE A 274 -8.53 -5.28 5.65
C ILE A 274 -7.86 -4.60 6.84
N SER A 275 -8.28 -3.38 7.15
CA SER A 275 -7.76 -2.60 8.27
C SER A 275 -8.90 -2.11 9.15
N VAL A 276 -8.80 -2.34 10.45
CA VAL A 276 -9.76 -1.88 11.45
C VAL A 276 -9.24 -0.60 12.09
N TYR A 277 -10.07 0.43 12.15
CA TYR A 277 -9.74 1.75 12.67
C TYR A 277 -10.69 2.14 13.80
N ASN A 278 -10.24 3.11 14.60
CA ASN A 278 -11.06 3.76 15.61
C ASN A 278 -11.33 5.21 15.19
N GLU A 279 -12.59 5.60 15.05
CA GLU A 279 -13.08 6.96 14.76
C GLU A 279 -12.96 7.89 15.98
N SER A 280 -11.80 7.88 16.65
CA SER A 280 -11.45 8.88 17.64
C SER A 280 -10.66 10.00 16.99
N LEU A 281 -10.99 11.25 17.32
CA LEU A 281 -10.37 12.49 16.82
C LEU A 281 -8.84 12.51 16.97
N ILE A 282 -8.30 11.83 17.99
CA ILE A 282 -6.86 11.70 18.25
C ILE A 282 -6.22 10.66 17.31
N ASN A 283 -6.93 9.56 17.03
CA ASN A 283 -6.44 8.44 16.23
C ASN A 283 -6.53 8.70 14.72
N SER A 284 -7.54 9.47 14.29
CA SER A 284 -7.65 9.96 12.91
C SER A 284 -6.46 10.85 12.52
N MET A 285 -5.92 11.64 13.46
CA MET A 285 -4.70 12.45 13.22
C MET A 285 -3.40 11.64 13.21
N LYS A 286 -3.30 10.54 13.97
CA LYS A 286 -2.11 9.68 13.99
C LYS A 286 -2.14 8.55 12.96
N GLY A 287 -3.30 8.27 12.37
CA GLY A 287 -3.50 7.12 11.48
C GLY A 287 -3.26 5.78 12.18
N GLU A 288 -3.59 5.70 13.48
CA GLU A 288 -3.41 4.49 14.28
C GLU A 288 -4.51 3.47 13.95
N THR A 289 -4.09 2.27 13.56
CA THR A 289 -4.96 1.14 13.23
C THR A 289 -5.11 0.22 14.42
N LEU A 290 -6.33 -0.22 14.71
CA LEU A 290 -6.61 -1.23 15.74
C LEU A 290 -6.08 -2.60 15.35
N GLY A 291 -6.09 -2.91 14.05
CA GLY A 291 -5.57 -4.16 13.53
C GLY A 291 -5.62 -4.22 12.01
N LYS A 292 -4.84 -5.13 11.42
CA LYS A 292 -4.75 -5.37 9.98
C LYS A 292 -4.78 -6.84 9.65
N LEU A 293 -5.27 -7.13 8.46
CA LEU A 293 -5.40 -8.46 7.91
C LEU A 293 -5.12 -8.39 6.40
N SER A 294 -4.43 -9.39 5.87
CA SER A 294 -4.08 -9.48 4.46
C SER A 294 -4.32 -10.90 3.98
N ILE A 295 -5.29 -11.07 3.08
CA ILE A 295 -5.75 -12.37 2.60
C ILE A 295 -5.53 -12.42 1.08
N PRO A 296 -4.66 -13.30 0.58
CA PRO A 296 -4.52 -13.50 -0.87
C PRO A 296 -5.78 -14.18 -1.43
N LEU A 297 -6.25 -13.73 -2.60
CA LEU A 297 -7.52 -14.21 -3.16
C LEU A 297 -7.52 -15.72 -3.44
N LEU A 298 -6.37 -16.26 -3.85
CA LEU A 298 -6.19 -17.70 -4.12
C LEU A 298 -6.25 -18.60 -2.86
N ARG A 299 -6.25 -18.04 -1.64
CA ARG A 299 -6.42 -18.80 -0.39
C ARG A 299 -7.82 -18.65 0.21
N ILE A 300 -8.72 -17.94 -0.46
CA ILE A 300 -10.08 -17.78 0.01
C ILE A 300 -10.84 -19.10 -0.23
N GLU A 301 -11.42 -19.62 0.85
CA GLU A 301 -12.38 -20.71 0.81
C GLU A 301 -13.77 -20.09 0.64
N ASN A 302 -14.47 -20.45 -0.43
CA ASN A 302 -15.71 -19.78 -0.82
C ASN A 302 -16.83 -20.06 0.19
N ASP A 303 -17.53 -19.00 0.58
CA ASP A 303 -18.74 -18.99 1.42
C ASP A 303 -18.56 -19.54 2.85
N GLU A 304 -17.31 -19.72 3.29
CA GLU A 304 -17.01 -20.09 4.68
C GLU A 304 -17.01 -18.86 5.60
N MET A 305 -17.73 -18.95 6.72
CA MET A 305 -17.63 -17.96 7.81
C MET A 305 -16.47 -18.30 8.72
N LYS A 306 -15.38 -17.51 8.64
CA LYS A 306 -14.15 -17.78 9.38
C LYS A 306 -13.70 -16.59 10.22
N TRP A 307 -13.20 -16.87 11.43
CA TRP A 307 -12.56 -15.87 12.29
C TRP A 307 -11.11 -15.70 11.90
N TYR A 308 -10.72 -14.46 11.61
CA TYR A 308 -9.35 -14.07 11.31
C TYR A 308 -8.76 -13.24 12.45
N ALA A 309 -7.60 -13.64 12.95
CA ALA A 309 -6.86 -12.87 13.94
C ALA A 309 -6.30 -11.57 13.32
N LEU A 310 -6.49 -10.45 14.00
CA LEU A 310 -5.98 -9.15 13.57
C LEU A 310 -4.50 -9.00 13.96
N LYS A 311 -3.71 -8.44 13.06
CA LYS A 311 -2.28 -8.17 13.24
C LYS A 311 -2.01 -6.71 13.53
N ASP A 312 -0.87 -6.43 14.17
CA ASP A 312 -0.43 -5.06 14.43
C ASP A 312 -0.07 -4.32 13.12
N ARG A 313 0.23 -3.02 13.22
CA ARG A 313 0.61 -2.13 12.12
C ARG A 313 1.75 -2.68 11.25
N SER A 314 2.69 -3.42 11.86
CA SER A 314 3.82 -4.07 11.18
C SER A 314 3.44 -5.36 10.44
N LYS A 315 2.20 -5.87 10.64
CA LYS A 315 1.70 -7.15 10.13
C LYS A 315 2.54 -8.38 10.54
N LYS A 316 3.39 -8.27 11.57
CA LYS A 316 4.26 -9.36 12.06
C LYS A 316 3.71 -10.04 13.30
N SER A 317 3.18 -9.27 14.25
CA SER A 317 2.65 -9.72 15.53
C SER A 317 1.13 -9.55 15.61
N SER A 318 0.51 -10.20 16.61
CA SER A 318 -0.90 -10.00 16.95
C SER A 318 -1.18 -8.54 17.30
N ALA A 319 -2.35 -8.03 16.91
CA ALA A 319 -2.76 -6.67 17.23
C ALA A 319 -2.96 -6.48 18.74
N LYS A 320 -2.87 -5.23 19.19
CA LYS A 320 -3.14 -4.87 20.59
C LYS A 320 -4.62 -5.14 20.90
N GLY A 321 -4.88 -5.82 22.01
CA GLY A 321 -6.25 -6.11 22.46
C GLY A 321 -6.37 -7.44 23.21
N ASN A 322 -7.60 -7.80 23.54
CA ASN A 322 -7.92 -9.11 24.12
C ASN A 322 -8.29 -10.08 23.00
N CYS A 323 -7.26 -10.61 22.32
CA CYS A 323 -7.42 -11.51 21.16
C CYS A 323 -8.28 -10.91 20.03
N PRO A 324 -7.83 -9.77 19.44
CA PRO A 324 -8.59 -9.08 18.41
C PRO A 324 -8.79 -9.96 17.17
N ARG A 325 -10.04 -10.17 16.79
CA ARG A 325 -10.43 -11.05 15.67
C ARG A 325 -11.58 -10.44 14.87
N LEU A 326 -11.66 -10.79 13.59
CA LEU A 326 -12.63 -10.31 12.62
C LEU A 326 -13.32 -11.51 11.95
N LEU A 327 -14.65 -11.53 11.96
CA LEU A 327 -15.46 -12.55 11.29
C LEU A 327 -15.76 -12.09 9.87
N LEU A 328 -15.34 -12.89 8.90
CA LEU A 328 -15.51 -12.62 7.49
C LEU A 328 -16.12 -13.82 6.78
N GLN A 329 -16.89 -13.54 5.75
CA GLN A 329 -17.32 -14.51 4.74
C GLN A 329 -16.95 -13.94 3.38
N MET A 330 -16.34 -14.75 2.53
CA MET A 330 -15.83 -14.30 1.24
C MET A 330 -16.17 -15.32 0.16
N SER A 331 -16.42 -14.84 -1.06
CA SER A 331 -16.64 -15.70 -2.21
C SER A 331 -15.93 -15.09 -3.42
N VAL A 332 -15.06 -15.88 -4.07
CA VAL A 332 -14.31 -15.48 -5.26
C VAL A 332 -14.74 -16.32 -6.44
N ILE A 333 -15.18 -15.64 -7.50
CA ILE A 333 -15.54 -16.24 -8.78
C ILE A 333 -14.65 -15.62 -9.84
N TRP A 334 -13.97 -16.45 -10.64
CA TRP A 334 -12.98 -15.96 -11.61
C TRP A 334 -12.83 -16.92 -12.79
N ASN A 335 -12.41 -16.36 -13.94
CA ASN A 335 -12.13 -17.13 -15.15
C ASN A 335 -10.63 -17.50 -15.19
N PRO A 336 -10.28 -18.81 -15.20
CA PRO A 336 -8.89 -19.25 -15.16
C PRO A 336 -8.08 -18.96 -16.42
N ILE A 337 -8.73 -18.95 -17.59
CA ILE A 337 -8.07 -18.64 -18.86
C ILE A 337 -7.70 -17.16 -18.90
N LYS A 338 -8.65 -16.27 -18.57
CA LYS A 338 -8.37 -14.83 -18.48
C LYS A 338 -7.27 -14.54 -17.47
N ALA A 339 -7.33 -15.17 -16.30
CA ALA A 339 -6.29 -15.03 -15.29
C ALA A 339 -4.92 -15.46 -15.81
N THR A 340 -4.82 -16.57 -16.53
CA THR A 340 -3.56 -17.08 -17.10
C THR A 340 -2.92 -16.05 -18.05
N PHE A 341 -3.70 -15.46 -18.95
CA PHE A 341 -3.20 -14.42 -19.86
C PHE A 341 -2.91 -13.10 -19.15
N ARG A 342 -3.69 -12.75 -18.11
CA ARG A 342 -3.47 -11.53 -17.32
C ARG A 342 -2.10 -11.52 -16.63
N VAL A 343 -1.58 -12.68 -16.26
CA VAL A 343 -0.26 -12.82 -15.63
C VAL A 343 0.89 -12.32 -16.51
N LEU A 344 0.71 -12.26 -17.84
CA LEU A 344 1.72 -11.72 -18.76
C LEU A 344 1.69 -10.18 -18.89
N ASN A 345 0.62 -9.56 -18.40
CA ASN A 345 0.49 -8.10 -18.39
C ASN A 345 1.15 -7.50 -17.14
N PRO A 346 1.57 -6.22 -17.19
CA PRO A 346 2.16 -5.57 -16.03
C PRO A 346 1.20 -5.60 -14.85
N LYS A 347 1.74 -5.94 -13.68
CA LYS A 347 0.98 -5.96 -12.43
C LYS A 347 0.53 -4.53 -12.08
N GLU A 348 -0.71 -4.36 -11.68
CA GLU A 348 -1.22 -3.06 -11.24
C GLU A 348 -0.47 -2.62 -9.98
N THR A 349 0.17 -1.45 -10.05
CA THR A 349 0.85 -0.86 -8.90
C THR A 349 -0.15 -0.05 -8.09
N LYS A 350 -0.12 -0.20 -6.75
CA LYS A 350 -0.89 0.68 -5.87
C LYS A 350 -0.44 2.13 -6.09
N TYR A 351 -1.38 3.03 -6.40
CA TYR A 351 -1.07 4.44 -6.64
C TYR A 351 -0.52 5.09 -5.37
N VAL A 352 -1.22 4.89 -4.24
CA VAL A 352 -0.84 5.50 -2.96
C VAL A 352 0.20 4.62 -2.27
N GLN A 353 1.47 4.92 -2.50
CA GLN A 353 2.59 4.23 -1.85
C GLN A 353 3.07 5.00 -0.61
N LYS A 354 3.39 4.26 0.45
CA LYS A 354 4.07 4.86 1.61
C LYS A 354 5.52 5.09 1.24
N PRO A 355 6.14 6.19 1.69
CA PRO A 355 7.56 6.39 1.48
C PRO A 355 8.33 5.22 2.10
N ALA A 356 9.28 4.67 1.33
CA ALA A 356 10.13 3.60 1.80
C ALA A 356 10.89 4.06 3.05
N LYS A 357 10.84 3.25 4.10
CA LYS A 357 11.57 3.54 5.34
C LYS A 357 12.98 2.98 5.24
N PHE A 358 13.95 3.77 5.68
CA PHE A 358 15.33 3.32 5.80
C PHE A 358 15.45 2.40 7.03
N ASN A 359 15.64 1.11 6.79
CA ASN A 359 15.80 0.10 7.84
C ASN A 359 17.20 -0.51 7.74
N ILE A 360 18.17 0.04 8.48
CA ILE A 360 19.56 -0.44 8.52
C ILE A 360 19.67 -1.96 8.80
N PRO A 361 18.90 -2.54 9.75
CA PRO A 361 19.00 -3.98 10.03
C PRO A 361 18.62 -4.88 8.85
N LEU A 362 17.66 -4.44 8.02
CA LEU A 362 17.25 -5.18 6.84
C LEU A 362 18.38 -5.23 5.80
N ILE A 363 19.12 -4.13 5.66
CA ILE A 363 20.29 -4.04 4.77
C ILE A 363 21.35 -5.05 5.20
N TYR A 364 21.65 -5.11 6.51
CA TYR A 364 22.62 -6.05 7.03
C TYR A 364 22.20 -7.51 6.79
N SER A 365 20.92 -7.82 7.04
CA SER A 365 20.36 -9.15 6.75
C SER A 365 20.45 -9.51 5.26
N ASN A 366 20.15 -8.57 4.36
CA ASN A 366 20.23 -8.79 2.91
C ASN A 366 21.68 -8.92 2.42
N LEU A 367 22.62 -8.18 3.01
CA LEU A 367 24.05 -8.31 2.73
C LEU A 367 24.60 -9.66 3.19
N LYS A 368 24.13 -10.19 4.33
CA LYS A 368 24.48 -11.53 4.80
C LYS A 368 24.07 -12.59 3.77
N PHE A 369 22.83 -12.53 3.26
CA PHE A 369 22.36 -13.42 2.21
C PHE A 369 23.20 -13.33 0.93
N ILE A 370 23.57 -12.12 0.51
CA ILE A 370 24.45 -11.92 -0.65
C ILE A 370 25.83 -12.52 -0.42
N LYS A 371 26.41 -12.30 0.77
CA LYS A 371 27.71 -12.89 1.14
C LYS A 371 27.65 -14.41 1.09
N GLU A 372 26.59 -15.02 1.62
CA GLU A 372 26.37 -16.46 1.55
C GLU A 372 26.25 -16.95 0.11
N LEU A 373 25.54 -16.24 -0.76
CA LEU A 373 25.48 -16.55 -2.19
C LEU A 373 26.85 -16.45 -2.88
N PHE A 374 27.62 -15.38 -2.64
CA PHE A 374 28.95 -15.23 -3.22
C PHE A 374 29.92 -16.30 -2.70
N ASN A 375 29.85 -16.64 -1.42
CA ASN A 375 30.63 -17.74 -0.85
C ASN A 375 30.23 -19.07 -1.48
N ALA A 376 28.94 -19.35 -1.65
CA ALA A 376 28.47 -20.55 -2.32
C ALA A 376 28.94 -20.61 -3.78
N LEU A 377 28.88 -19.49 -4.51
CA LEU A 377 29.39 -19.39 -5.88
C LEU A 377 30.91 -19.58 -5.93
N TYR A 378 31.65 -19.01 -4.98
CA TYR A 378 33.09 -19.17 -4.86
C TYR A 378 33.47 -20.64 -4.63
N ILE A 379 32.83 -21.29 -3.64
CA ILE A 379 33.04 -22.72 -3.33
C ILE A 379 32.68 -23.57 -4.55
N THR A 380 31.55 -23.29 -5.21
CA THR A 380 31.12 -24.02 -6.40
C THR A 380 32.12 -23.86 -7.55
N ASN A 381 32.60 -22.64 -7.78
CA ASN A 381 33.62 -22.34 -8.79
C ASN A 381 34.94 -23.06 -8.49
N GLU A 382 35.35 -23.09 -7.22
CA GLU A 382 36.53 -23.83 -6.78
C GLU A 382 36.34 -25.33 -7.01
N GLN A 383 35.17 -25.89 -6.68
CA GLN A 383 34.85 -27.29 -6.97
C GLN A 383 34.90 -27.60 -8.47
N TYR A 384 34.37 -26.72 -9.33
CA TYR A 384 34.47 -26.89 -10.78
C TYR A 384 35.92 -26.91 -11.25
N LYS A 385 36.77 -25.99 -10.76
CA LYS A 385 38.20 -25.99 -11.11
C LYS A 385 38.89 -27.28 -10.72
N ARG A 386 38.68 -27.77 -9.49
CA ARG A 386 39.25 -29.03 -9.01
C ARG A 386 38.82 -30.23 -9.87
N VAL A 387 37.60 -30.22 -10.39
CA VAL A 387 37.09 -31.26 -11.31
C VAL A 387 37.75 -31.15 -12.70
N PHE A 388 38.00 -29.95 -13.21
CA PHE A 388 38.69 -29.75 -14.49
C PHE A 388 40.20 -30.01 -14.41
N GLU A 389 40.83 -29.74 -13.27
CA GLU A 389 42.27 -29.94 -13.02
C GLU A 389 42.62 -31.38 -12.59
N TRP A 390 41.62 -32.27 -12.49
CA TRP A 390 41.77 -33.69 -12.13
C TRP A 390 42.34 -33.96 -10.73
N ASP A 391 42.18 -33.03 -9.78
CA ASP A 391 42.63 -33.18 -8.38
C ASP A 391 42.09 -34.47 -7.73
N ASN A 392 40.84 -34.82 -8.02
CA ASN A 392 40.26 -36.10 -7.66
C ASN A 392 39.92 -36.89 -8.93
N ARG A 393 40.70 -37.94 -9.19
CA ARG A 393 40.64 -38.73 -10.42
C ARG A 393 39.29 -39.40 -10.67
N GLU A 394 38.63 -39.89 -9.61
CA GLU A 394 37.32 -40.57 -9.71
C GLU A 394 36.19 -39.58 -9.99
N LYS A 395 36.16 -38.44 -9.28
CA LYS A 395 35.14 -37.40 -9.47
C LYS A 395 35.26 -36.73 -10.84
N SER A 396 36.49 -36.52 -11.31
CA SER A 396 36.74 -35.89 -12.60
C SER A 396 36.41 -36.84 -13.75
N ALA A 397 36.74 -38.13 -13.63
CA ALA A 397 36.34 -39.15 -14.61
C ALA A 397 34.82 -39.29 -14.69
N THR A 398 34.12 -39.36 -13.55
CA THR A 398 32.65 -39.45 -13.52
C THR A 398 31.99 -38.20 -14.10
N ALA A 399 32.48 -37.00 -13.76
CA ALA A 399 32.00 -35.74 -14.35
C ALA A 399 32.20 -35.69 -15.87
N LEU A 400 33.36 -36.14 -16.37
CA LEU A 400 33.64 -36.23 -17.81
C LEU A 400 32.66 -37.18 -18.52
N VAL A 401 32.44 -38.37 -17.94
CA VAL A 401 31.48 -39.35 -18.51
C VAL A 401 30.07 -38.76 -18.54
N ILE A 402 29.62 -38.13 -17.44
CA ILE A 402 28.31 -37.46 -17.39
C ILE A 402 28.22 -36.36 -18.44
N TRP A 403 29.27 -35.55 -18.61
CA TRP A 403 29.32 -34.49 -19.62
C TRP A 403 29.19 -35.05 -21.04
N LEU A 404 29.97 -36.08 -21.38
CA LEU A 404 29.94 -36.70 -22.71
C LEU A 404 28.57 -37.35 -22.99
N VAL A 405 28.02 -38.08 -22.02
CA VAL A 405 26.69 -38.68 -22.14
C VAL A 405 25.61 -37.62 -22.28
N PHE A 406 25.67 -36.55 -21.46
CA PHE A 406 24.72 -35.45 -21.53
C PHE A 406 24.71 -34.84 -22.94
N TRP A 407 25.86 -34.40 -23.46
CA TRP A 407 25.90 -33.76 -24.78
C TRP A 407 25.60 -34.71 -25.93
N TYR A 408 25.85 -36.02 -25.78
CA TYR A 408 25.47 -37.00 -26.78
C TYR A 408 23.94 -37.14 -26.91
N PHE A 409 23.20 -37.13 -25.79
CA PHE A 409 21.74 -37.27 -25.80
C PHE A 409 20.97 -35.93 -25.81
N PHE A 410 21.63 -34.82 -25.49
CA PHE A 410 20.99 -33.53 -25.29
C PHE A 410 20.59 -32.87 -26.61
N ASN A 411 19.28 -32.72 -26.79
CA ASN A 411 18.68 -31.94 -27.86
C ASN A 411 18.08 -30.64 -27.31
N LEU A 412 17.99 -29.60 -28.13
CA LEU A 412 17.48 -28.29 -27.70
C LEU A 412 16.06 -28.35 -27.10
N TRP A 413 15.19 -29.25 -27.59
CA TRP A 413 13.84 -29.42 -27.04
C TRP A 413 13.81 -29.90 -25.59
N MET A 414 14.92 -30.44 -25.08
CA MET A 414 15.07 -30.87 -23.69
C MET A 414 15.44 -29.72 -22.73
N THR A 415 15.81 -28.53 -23.26
CA THR A 415 16.15 -27.37 -22.39
C THR A 415 15.04 -26.98 -21.42
N PRO A 416 13.75 -26.88 -21.80
CA PRO A 416 12.69 -26.53 -20.84
C PRO A 416 12.41 -27.66 -19.84
N LEU A 417 12.65 -28.93 -20.23
CA LEU A 417 12.52 -30.07 -19.32
C LEU A 417 13.60 -30.07 -18.24
N LEU A 418 14.83 -29.64 -18.58
CA LEU A 418 15.89 -29.48 -17.59
C LEU A 418 15.52 -28.43 -16.52
N LEU A 419 14.80 -27.37 -16.92
CA LEU A 419 14.27 -26.37 -15.99
C LEU A 419 13.12 -26.89 -15.11
N LEU A 420 12.49 -28.03 -15.45
CA LEU A 420 11.47 -28.69 -14.62
C LEU A 420 12.06 -29.52 -13.48
N ILE A 421 13.34 -29.89 -13.55
CA ILE A 421 14.02 -30.70 -12.51
C ILE A 421 13.84 -30.12 -11.09
N PRO A 422 14.07 -28.81 -10.82
CA PRO A 422 13.87 -28.28 -9.47
C PRO A 422 12.41 -28.37 -8.99
N PHE A 423 11.43 -28.24 -9.90
CA PHE A 423 10.02 -28.42 -9.57
C PHE A 423 9.69 -29.86 -9.22
N LEU A 424 10.20 -30.82 -10.01
CA LEU A 424 10.01 -32.25 -9.75
C LEU A 424 10.68 -32.68 -8.46
N HIS A 425 11.91 -32.23 -8.21
CA HIS A 425 12.64 -32.51 -6.98
C HIS A 425 11.85 -32.04 -5.75
N GLN A 426 11.35 -30.81 -5.80
CA GLN A 426 10.61 -30.23 -4.68
C GLN A 426 9.21 -30.85 -4.51
N TRP A 427 8.55 -31.24 -5.60
CA TRP A 427 7.28 -31.97 -5.56
C TRP A 427 7.44 -33.36 -4.93
N ILE A 428 8.50 -34.10 -5.30
CA ILE A 428 8.84 -35.39 -4.70
C ILE A 428 9.18 -35.22 -3.22
N SER A 429 10.03 -34.22 -2.89
CA SER A 429 10.42 -33.91 -1.52
C SER A 429 9.21 -33.62 -0.63
N GLN A 430 8.29 -32.75 -1.07
CA GLN A 430 7.06 -32.45 -0.33
C GLN A 430 6.20 -33.69 -0.10
N ARG A 431 6.07 -34.57 -1.10
CA ARG A 431 5.28 -35.81 -0.99
C ARG A 431 5.93 -36.86 -0.09
N TYR A 432 7.26 -36.92 -0.08
CA TYR A 432 8.02 -37.80 0.81
C TYR A 432 7.97 -37.31 2.26
N PHE A 433 8.09 -35.99 2.48
CA PHE A 433 7.99 -35.37 3.80
C PHE A 433 6.57 -35.43 4.38
N ASN A 434 5.52 -35.18 3.58
CA ASN A 434 4.12 -35.26 4.05
C ASN A 434 3.69 -36.68 4.45
N LYS A 435 4.35 -37.72 3.92
CA LYS A 435 4.08 -39.11 4.33
C LYS A 435 4.76 -39.48 5.65
N ASN A 436 5.85 -38.79 6.01
CA ASN A 436 6.71 -39.20 7.12
C ASN A 436 6.51 -38.37 8.40
N ASN A 437 5.78 -37.25 8.40
CA ASN A 437 5.48 -36.52 9.64
C ASN A 437 4.12 -35.82 9.62
N ALA A 438 3.14 -36.42 10.30
CA ALA A 438 2.30 -35.64 11.21
C ALA A 438 3.22 -35.15 12.35
N LEU A 439 3.13 -33.85 12.69
CA LEU A 439 4.02 -33.14 13.62
C LEU A 439 5.50 -32.98 13.18
N VAL A 440 5.81 -31.82 12.60
CA VAL A 440 7.09 -31.16 12.90
C VAL A 440 6.78 -29.73 13.35
N PRO A 441 7.10 -29.34 14.60
CA PRO A 441 7.09 -27.94 14.99
C PRO A 441 8.09 -27.20 14.13
N LEU A 442 7.63 -26.16 13.47
CA LEU A 442 8.48 -25.20 12.77
C LEU A 442 9.45 -24.63 13.81
N TYR A 443 10.73 -25.00 13.73
CA TYR A 443 11.77 -24.38 14.53
C TYR A 443 11.70 -22.88 14.29
N HIS A 444 11.32 -22.16 15.35
CA HIS A 444 11.62 -20.75 15.53
C HIS A 444 13.14 -20.63 15.54
N SER A 445 13.72 -20.09 14.46
CA SER A 445 15.01 -19.44 14.52
C SER A 445 14.77 -17.99 14.95
N ASP A 446 14.33 -17.83 16.19
CA ASP A 446 14.65 -16.61 16.95
C ASP A 446 16.09 -16.80 17.44
N GLU A 447 17.05 -16.59 16.54
CA GLU A 447 18.39 -16.21 16.98
C GLU A 447 18.30 -14.72 17.31
N ASP A 448 17.91 -14.44 18.55
CA ASP A 448 18.36 -13.26 19.27
C ASP A 448 19.89 -13.35 19.30
N VAL A 449 20.54 -12.78 18.28
CA VAL A 449 21.97 -12.50 18.34
C VAL A 449 22.12 -11.41 19.39
N SER A 450 22.53 -11.85 20.57
CA SER A 450 23.05 -11.04 21.67
C SER A 450 24.01 -9.99 21.12
N ASP A 451 23.74 -8.74 21.49
CA ASP A 451 24.59 -7.58 21.30
C ASP A 451 25.92 -7.77 22.06
N GLU A 452 26.88 -8.50 21.50
CA GLU A 452 28.26 -8.48 21.99
C GLU A 452 29.26 -8.34 20.83
N GLU A 453 30.09 -7.31 20.98
CA GLU A 453 31.37 -7.05 20.32
C GLU A 453 31.35 -6.55 18.86
N LEU A 454 31.26 -5.22 18.73
CA LEU A 454 32.07 -4.48 17.77
C LEU A 454 32.35 -3.08 18.32
N GLU A 455 33.38 -2.96 19.17
CA GLU A 455 34.03 -1.68 19.44
C GLU A 455 34.67 -1.18 18.14
N SER A 456 34.01 -0.25 17.44
CA SER A 456 34.68 0.51 16.38
C SER A 456 35.28 1.78 16.98
N HIS A 457 36.60 1.81 17.01
CA HIS A 457 37.41 2.99 17.32
C HIS A 457 36.93 4.24 16.57
N LYS A 458 37.00 5.36 17.28
CA LYS A 458 36.71 6.75 16.89
C LYS A 458 37.08 7.08 15.43
N ASP A 459 36.08 7.21 14.56
CA ASP A 459 36.10 8.11 13.38
C ASP A 459 34.68 8.48 12.88
N ASP A 460 33.76 8.57 13.84
CA ASP A 460 32.32 8.53 13.59
C ASP A 460 31.70 9.84 13.08
N LYS A 461 32.38 10.99 13.22
CA LYS A 461 31.80 12.29 12.84
C LYS A 461 32.06 12.65 11.37
N THR A 462 33.19 12.22 10.83
CA THR A 462 33.64 12.52 9.46
C THR A 462 33.06 11.54 8.44
N LEU A 463 32.88 10.27 8.83
CA LEU A 463 32.20 9.27 7.99
C LEU A 463 30.69 9.46 7.97
N LYS A 464 30.05 9.79 9.09
CA LYS A 464 28.61 10.08 9.11
C LYS A 464 28.28 11.22 8.14
N THR A 465 29.04 12.30 8.11
CA THR A 465 28.83 13.41 7.16
C THR A 465 29.09 13.04 5.70
N ARG A 466 30.07 12.17 5.40
CA ARG A 466 30.25 11.62 4.03
C ARG A 466 29.18 10.60 3.64
N ILE A 467 28.66 9.82 4.59
CA ILE A 467 27.55 8.87 4.41
C ILE A 467 26.22 9.62 4.21
N TYR A 468 26.01 10.75 4.90
CA TYR A 468 24.88 11.65 4.66
C TYR A 468 24.91 12.23 3.23
N GLY A 469 26.09 12.50 2.67
CA GLY A 469 26.28 12.91 1.27
C GLY A 469 26.12 11.78 0.23
N LEU A 470 26.25 10.51 0.64
CA LEU A 470 26.07 9.32 -0.20
C LEU A 470 24.74 8.59 0.03
N GLN A 471 23.77 9.24 0.69
CA GLN A 471 22.48 8.62 1.00
C GLN A 471 21.75 8.12 -0.24
N ASP A 472 21.80 8.85 -1.35
CA ASP A 472 21.11 8.48 -2.58
C ASP A 472 21.74 7.25 -3.26
N LEU A 473 23.08 7.17 -3.28
CA LEU A 473 23.80 5.98 -3.78
C LEU A 473 23.54 4.78 -2.86
N THR A 474 23.56 5.00 -1.55
CA THR A 474 23.28 3.94 -0.56
C THR A 474 21.85 3.44 -0.69
N PHE A 475 20.87 4.32 -0.91
CA PHE A 475 19.48 3.96 -1.12
C PHE A 475 19.27 3.22 -2.43
N THR A 476 19.97 3.62 -3.50
CA THR A 476 19.95 2.94 -4.80
C THR A 476 20.53 1.53 -4.72
N ILE A 477 21.69 1.38 -4.08
CA ILE A 477 22.34 0.08 -3.84
C ILE A 477 21.41 -0.79 -2.99
N LYS A 478 20.87 -0.25 -1.90
CA LYS A 478 19.93 -0.93 -1.02
C LYS A 478 18.70 -1.43 -1.78
N ASN A 479 18.04 -0.58 -2.57
CA ASN A 479 16.85 -0.98 -3.33
C ASN A 479 17.19 -2.03 -4.40
N SER A 480 18.37 -1.94 -5.01
CA SER A 480 18.84 -2.93 -5.99
C SER A 480 19.06 -4.29 -5.32
N ILE A 481 19.70 -4.29 -4.14
CA ILE A 481 19.91 -5.49 -3.33
C ILE A 481 18.56 -6.10 -2.91
N ASP A 482 17.67 -5.30 -2.31
CA ASP A 482 16.35 -5.76 -1.88
C ASP A 482 15.55 -6.37 -3.04
N TYR A 483 15.61 -5.73 -4.20
CA TYR A 483 14.96 -6.23 -5.40
C TYR A 483 15.54 -7.58 -5.87
N MET A 484 16.86 -7.72 -5.92
CA MET A 484 17.52 -8.97 -6.32
C MET A 484 17.18 -10.12 -5.35
N VAL A 485 17.26 -9.86 -4.05
CA VAL A 485 16.87 -10.84 -3.01
C VAL A 485 15.40 -11.24 -3.18
N SER A 486 14.51 -10.26 -3.36
CA SER A 486 13.08 -10.53 -3.60
C SER A 486 12.86 -11.41 -4.84
N VAL A 487 13.56 -11.17 -5.95
CA VAL A 487 13.45 -12.00 -7.17
C VAL A 487 13.92 -13.43 -6.91
N PHE A 488 15.05 -13.64 -6.22
CA PHE A 488 15.53 -14.97 -5.87
C PHE A 488 14.59 -15.72 -4.93
N GLU A 489 14.08 -15.04 -3.89
CA GLU A 489 13.09 -15.62 -2.98
C GLU A 489 11.81 -16.02 -3.72
N ARG A 490 11.34 -15.20 -4.65
CA ARG A 490 10.16 -15.50 -5.47
C ARG A 490 10.37 -16.69 -6.38
N ILE A 491 11.53 -16.82 -7.02
CA ILE A 491 11.88 -18.01 -7.82
C ILE A 491 11.89 -19.26 -6.94
N LYS A 492 12.51 -19.19 -5.76
CA LYS A 492 12.51 -20.30 -4.78
C LYS A 492 11.08 -20.65 -4.32
N ASN A 493 10.24 -19.66 -4.08
CA ASN A 493 8.85 -19.85 -3.67
C ASN A 493 7.98 -20.42 -4.80
N LEU A 494 8.30 -20.09 -6.05
CA LEU A 494 7.67 -20.67 -7.23
C LEU A 494 7.99 -22.17 -7.35
N THR A 495 9.24 -22.57 -7.14
CA THR A 495 9.63 -24.00 -7.15
C THR A 495 9.09 -24.75 -5.93
N ASN A 496 8.88 -24.06 -4.80
CA ASN A 496 8.32 -24.62 -3.57
C ASN A 496 6.80 -24.77 -3.55
N PHE A 497 6.09 -24.56 -4.67
CA PHE A 497 4.62 -24.67 -4.74
C PHE A 497 3.88 -23.77 -3.73
N THR A 498 4.47 -22.65 -3.33
CA THR A 498 3.84 -21.72 -2.37
C THR A 498 2.51 -21.15 -2.88
N VAL A 499 2.41 -20.97 -4.21
CA VAL A 499 1.17 -20.62 -4.92
C VAL A 499 0.96 -21.65 -6.03
N PRO A 500 0.21 -22.74 -5.76
CA PRO A 500 0.10 -23.88 -6.68
C PRO A 500 -0.33 -23.48 -8.10
N TYR A 501 -1.29 -22.57 -8.23
CA TYR A 501 -1.78 -22.08 -9.52
C TYR A 501 -0.65 -21.52 -10.42
N LEU A 502 0.22 -20.67 -9.90
CA LEU A 502 1.33 -20.09 -10.67
C LEU A 502 2.40 -21.13 -10.98
N THR A 503 2.69 -22.03 -10.05
CA THR A 503 3.65 -23.12 -10.26
C THR A 503 3.19 -24.07 -11.37
N TYR A 504 1.90 -24.47 -11.38
CA TYR A 504 1.34 -25.30 -12.44
C TYR A 504 1.33 -24.58 -13.80
N LEU A 505 1.06 -23.27 -13.82
CA LEU A 505 1.16 -22.46 -15.04
C LEU A 505 2.60 -22.49 -15.58
N ALA A 506 3.60 -22.25 -14.72
CA ALA A 506 5.01 -22.31 -15.12
C ALA A 506 5.39 -23.70 -15.67
N ILE A 507 4.96 -24.77 -15.01
CA ILE A 507 5.20 -26.15 -15.47
C ILE A 507 4.54 -26.39 -16.83
N SER A 508 3.28 -26.01 -16.98
CA SER A 508 2.53 -26.12 -18.24
C SER A 508 3.24 -25.39 -19.40
N VAL A 509 3.71 -24.15 -19.16
CA VAL A 509 4.44 -23.37 -20.17
C VAL A 509 5.76 -24.02 -20.55
N LEU A 510 6.50 -24.58 -19.58
CA LEU A 510 7.76 -25.29 -19.85
C LEU A 510 7.53 -26.58 -20.65
N ILE A 511 6.49 -27.34 -20.33
CA ILE A 511 6.11 -28.55 -21.08
C ILE A 511 5.70 -28.16 -22.51
N LEU A 512 4.82 -27.17 -22.68
CA LEU A 512 4.37 -26.71 -23.98
C LEU A 512 5.53 -26.17 -24.84
N SER A 513 6.47 -25.46 -24.20
CA SER A 513 7.70 -24.97 -24.84
C SER A 513 8.60 -26.12 -25.33
N SER A 514 8.74 -27.18 -24.53
CA SER A 514 9.48 -28.38 -24.92
C SER A 514 8.84 -29.08 -26.13
N VAL A 515 7.51 -29.23 -26.12
CA VAL A 515 6.74 -29.79 -27.24
C VAL A 515 6.91 -28.92 -28.50
N ALA A 516 6.86 -27.60 -28.36
CA ALA A 516 7.05 -26.68 -29.48
C ALA A 516 8.46 -26.81 -30.09
N PHE A 517 9.51 -26.91 -29.28
CA PHE A 517 10.87 -27.13 -29.76
C PHE A 517 11.09 -28.51 -30.41
N TYR A 518 10.26 -29.50 -30.07
CA TYR A 518 10.32 -30.82 -30.70
C TYR A 518 9.74 -30.79 -32.13
N PHE A 519 8.58 -30.14 -32.32
CA PHE A 519 7.91 -30.10 -33.62
C PHE A 519 8.41 -29.01 -34.56
N ILE A 520 8.83 -27.86 -34.02
CA ILE A 520 9.17 -26.67 -34.80
C ILE A 520 10.67 -26.42 -34.69
N PRO A 521 11.41 -26.38 -35.82
CA PRO A 521 12.80 -26.00 -35.81
C PRO A 521 13.01 -24.64 -35.15
N VAL A 522 13.98 -24.58 -34.23
CA VAL A 522 14.25 -23.44 -33.34
C VAL A 522 14.39 -22.11 -34.10
N LYS A 523 14.92 -22.13 -35.33
CA LYS A 523 15.04 -20.94 -36.20
C LYS A 523 13.70 -20.24 -36.46
N TYR A 524 12.62 -20.99 -36.67
CA TYR A 524 11.30 -20.41 -36.95
C TYR A 524 10.66 -19.83 -35.69
N LEU A 525 10.89 -20.46 -34.54
CA LEU A 525 10.43 -19.95 -33.24
C LEU A 525 11.09 -18.62 -32.90
N PHE A 526 12.41 -18.49 -33.07
CA PHE A 526 13.09 -17.21 -32.83
C PHE A 526 12.69 -16.13 -33.84
N MET A 527 12.45 -16.50 -35.11
CA MET A 527 11.93 -15.55 -36.11
C MET A 527 10.54 -15.05 -35.71
N ALA A 528 9.62 -15.94 -35.32
CA ALA A 528 8.28 -15.57 -34.87
C ALA A 528 8.30 -14.73 -33.58
N LEU A 529 9.14 -15.10 -32.60
CA LEU A 529 9.34 -14.33 -31.36
C LEU A 529 9.89 -12.93 -31.65
N GLY A 530 10.83 -12.82 -32.59
CA GLY A 530 11.35 -11.54 -33.06
C GLY A 530 10.24 -10.67 -33.64
N ILE A 531 9.50 -11.18 -34.62
CA ILE A 531 8.38 -10.47 -35.26
C ILE A 531 7.37 -10.03 -34.20
N TYR A 532 6.92 -10.92 -33.31
CA TYR A 532 5.99 -10.57 -32.23
C TYR A 532 6.53 -9.46 -31.32
N LYS A 533 7.80 -9.56 -30.88
CA LYS A 533 8.39 -8.61 -29.93
C LYS A 533 8.56 -7.21 -30.54
N PHE A 534 8.84 -7.11 -31.83
CA PHE A 534 8.93 -5.82 -32.55
C PHE A 534 7.55 -5.26 -32.94
N THR A 535 6.58 -6.12 -33.27
CA THR A 535 5.22 -5.69 -33.70
C THR A 535 4.26 -5.39 -32.55
N ARG A 536 4.52 -5.87 -31.32
CA ARG A 536 3.60 -5.73 -30.18
C ARG A 536 3.18 -4.30 -29.83
N LYS A 537 4.06 -3.31 -30.03
CA LYS A 537 3.75 -1.88 -29.78
C LYS A 537 2.91 -1.27 -30.91
N LEU A 538 3.08 -1.78 -32.13
CA LEU A 538 2.28 -1.38 -33.29
C LEU A 538 0.85 -1.91 -33.17
N LEU A 539 0.70 -3.17 -32.78
CA LEU A 539 -0.60 -3.83 -32.59
C LEU A 539 -1.39 -3.24 -31.41
N ASN A 540 -0.71 -2.88 -30.32
CA ASN A 540 -1.34 -2.31 -29.13
C ASN A 540 -0.69 -0.97 -28.74
N PRO A 541 -1.16 0.17 -29.28
CA PRO A 541 -0.58 1.50 -29.02
C PRO A 541 -0.58 1.91 -27.54
N LYS A 542 -1.55 1.41 -26.75
CA LYS A 542 -1.68 1.68 -25.31
C LYS A 542 -0.82 0.76 -24.43
N ARG A 543 0.01 -0.12 -25.00
CA ARG A 543 0.83 -1.08 -24.23
C ARG A 543 1.98 -0.37 -23.51
N VAL A 544 2.02 -0.52 -22.19
CA VAL A 544 3.17 -0.10 -21.37
C VAL A 544 4.34 -1.06 -21.61
N PRO A 545 5.58 -0.57 -21.84
CA PRO A 545 6.73 -1.44 -22.01
C PRO A 545 6.98 -2.25 -20.73
N ASN A 546 6.96 -3.57 -20.87
CA ASN A 546 7.03 -4.50 -19.75
C ASN A 546 7.89 -5.74 -20.10
N ASN A 547 8.32 -6.46 -19.07
CA ASN A 547 9.03 -7.72 -19.19
C ASN A 547 8.14 -8.84 -18.65
N ASP A 548 7.53 -9.60 -19.56
CA ASP A 548 6.50 -10.59 -19.26
C ASP A 548 6.97 -11.64 -18.22
N LEU A 549 8.25 -12.06 -18.26
CA LEU A 549 8.81 -13.01 -17.29
C LEU A 549 8.97 -12.40 -15.91
N LEU A 550 9.42 -11.15 -15.85
CA LEU A 550 9.56 -10.45 -14.58
C LEU A 550 8.20 -10.13 -13.97
N ASP A 551 7.21 -9.78 -14.80
CA ASP A 551 5.84 -9.55 -14.38
C ASP A 551 5.21 -10.83 -13.83
N PHE A 552 5.48 -12.00 -14.44
CA PHE A 552 5.11 -13.30 -13.90
C PHE A 552 5.74 -13.53 -12.51
N ILE A 553 7.06 -13.35 -12.37
CA ILE A 553 7.77 -13.54 -11.09
C ILE A 553 7.28 -12.55 -10.02
N SER A 554 6.94 -11.32 -10.40
CA SER A 554 6.44 -10.27 -9.50
C SER A 554 5.08 -10.59 -8.84
N ARG A 555 4.39 -11.62 -9.32
CA ARG A 555 3.13 -12.12 -8.75
C ARG A 555 3.33 -13.20 -7.70
N VAL A 556 4.45 -13.90 -7.74
CA VAL A 556 4.84 -14.82 -6.69
C VAL A 556 5.22 -13.98 -5.46
N PRO A 557 4.75 -14.33 -4.24
CA PRO A 557 5.11 -13.61 -3.03
C PRO A 557 6.58 -13.86 -2.63
N ASP A 558 7.25 -12.82 -2.15
CA ASP A 558 8.52 -12.95 -1.43
C ASP A 558 8.27 -13.35 0.04
N ASN A 559 9.36 -13.60 0.79
CA ASN A 559 9.22 -14.11 2.15
C ASN A 559 8.62 -13.07 3.11
N GLU A 560 8.80 -11.78 2.83
CA GLU A 560 8.17 -10.70 3.59
C GLU A 560 6.65 -10.72 3.41
N ILE A 561 6.17 -10.82 2.16
CA ILE A 561 4.74 -10.94 1.85
C ILE A 561 4.15 -12.21 2.48
N LEU A 562 4.88 -13.34 2.45
CA LEU A 562 4.41 -14.57 3.08
C LEU A 562 4.25 -14.44 4.60
N LYS A 563 5.14 -13.70 5.27
CA LYS A 563 4.97 -13.37 6.70
C LYS A 563 3.71 -12.54 6.93
N GLN A 564 3.38 -11.61 6.02
CA GLN A 564 2.15 -10.83 6.08
C GLN A 564 0.89 -11.69 5.85
N TRP A 565 0.96 -12.72 5.00
CA TRP A 565 -0.15 -13.65 4.74
C TRP A 565 -0.31 -14.77 5.77
N ARG A 566 0.67 -14.96 6.67
CA ARG A 566 0.60 -16.01 7.69
C ARG A 566 -0.60 -15.81 8.60
N GLU A 567 -1.56 -16.73 8.59
CA GLU A 567 -2.68 -16.68 9.55
C GLU A 567 -2.12 -16.93 10.96
N LEU A 568 -2.47 -16.04 11.90
CA LEU A 568 -2.20 -16.29 13.31
C LEU A 568 -3.33 -17.16 13.84
N LYS A 569 -3.01 -18.15 14.68
CA LYS A 569 -4.03 -18.92 15.39
C LYS A 569 -4.92 -17.95 16.16
N VAL A 570 -6.23 -18.08 16.00
CA VAL A 570 -7.20 -17.36 16.83
C VAL A 570 -7.06 -17.93 18.23
N PRO A 571 -6.52 -17.18 19.21
CA PRO A 571 -6.38 -17.71 20.56
C PRO A 571 -7.78 -17.93 21.13
N GLU A 572 -7.98 -19.06 21.81
CA GLU A 572 -9.18 -19.24 22.63
C GLU A 572 -9.22 -18.13 23.69
N PRO A 573 -10.41 -17.60 24.01
CA PRO A 573 -10.52 -16.54 25.01
C PRO A 573 -9.96 -17.04 26.34
N ASN A 574 -8.89 -16.40 26.84
CA ASN A 574 -8.39 -16.64 28.19
C ASN A 574 -9.48 -16.23 29.18
N LEU A 575 -10.31 -17.17 29.62
CA LEU A 575 -11.41 -16.94 30.56
C LEU A 575 -10.92 -16.77 32.02
N SER A 576 -9.61 -16.66 32.25
CA SER A 576 -9.02 -16.71 33.60
C SER A 576 -8.09 -15.55 33.89
N ARG A 577 -8.64 -14.35 34.11
CA ARG A 577 -7.96 -13.31 34.93
C ARG A 577 -8.91 -12.28 35.56
N SER A 578 -10.10 -12.70 35.99
CA SER A 578 -10.99 -11.89 36.82
C SER A 578 -11.48 -12.61 38.09
N GLY A 579 -11.01 -13.83 38.36
CA GLY A 579 -11.48 -14.65 39.49
C GLY A 579 -10.45 -14.94 40.59
N SER A 580 -9.20 -14.50 40.47
CA SER A 580 -8.14 -14.94 41.40
C SER A 580 -7.83 -13.95 42.54
N THR A 581 -8.57 -12.84 42.68
CA THR A 581 -8.34 -11.86 43.76
C THR A 581 -9.42 -11.87 44.85
N ARG A 582 -10.40 -12.78 44.79
CA ARG A 582 -11.49 -12.87 45.79
C ARG A 582 -11.50 -14.15 46.64
N LYS A 583 -10.49 -15.02 46.51
CA LYS A 583 -10.38 -16.28 47.28
C LYS A 583 -9.24 -16.28 48.32
N LYS A 584 -8.60 -15.14 48.60
CA LYS A 584 -7.55 -15.03 49.63
C LYS A 584 -7.96 -14.26 50.90
N GLU A 585 -9.21 -13.83 51.03
CA GLU A 585 -9.70 -13.11 52.24
C GLU A 585 -10.77 -13.89 53.03
N VAL A 586 -10.98 -15.20 52.77
CA VAL A 586 -11.97 -16.01 53.52
C VAL A 586 -11.31 -17.25 54.17
N GLN A 587 -10.03 -17.14 54.53
CA GLN A 587 -9.30 -18.20 55.25
C GLN A 587 -8.59 -17.70 56.52
N GLU A 588 -8.98 -16.53 57.04
CA GLU A 588 -8.52 -16.00 58.34
C GLU A 588 -9.63 -15.78 59.38
N GLU A 589 -10.87 -16.19 59.12
CA GLU A 589 -11.92 -16.31 60.15
C GLU A 589 -12.55 -17.70 60.10
N ASN A 590 -11.95 -18.64 60.82
CA ASN A 590 -12.60 -19.73 61.58
C ASN A 590 -11.56 -20.57 62.34
#